data_AF-A0A446CG35-F1
#
_entry.id   AF-A0A446CG35-F1
#
_cell.length_a   1.000
_cell.length_b   1.000
_cell.length_c   1.000
_cell.angle_alpha   90.00
_cell.angle_beta   90.00
_cell.angle_gamma   90.00
#
_symmetry.space_group_name_H-M   'P 1'
#
loop_
_entity.id
_entity.type
_entity.pdbx_description
1 polymer ?
#
loop_
_entity_poly.entity_id
_entity_poly.type
_entity_poly.pdbx_seq_one_letter_code
_entity_poly.pdbx_strand_id
1 'polypeptide(L)'
;MFWGLIASFWVGNVLLLLLNLPLIGMWVRLLTVPFRYLFPAALFFVCVGVYSTNNNLFDVAMVTVFGAAGYALIRLRFEPAPLLLGFVLGPMVEENFHRALLLSRGDLSIFVSRPISLGFIAACAWLIALLAVSAARQRKARGGLSSEPAA
;
A
#
# COMPACT_ATOMS: atom_id res chain seq x y z
N MET A 1 25.92 -6.62 -27.21
CA MET A 1 24.55 -6.68 -26.65
C MET A 1 24.44 -5.97 -25.30
N PHE A 2 25.35 -6.18 -24.33
CA PHE A 2 25.35 -5.52 -23.02
C PHE A 2 25.25 -3.98 -23.06
N TRP A 3 26.16 -3.32 -23.79
CA TRP A 3 26.14 -1.85 -23.97
C TRP A 3 24.87 -1.33 -24.63
N GLY A 4 24.27 -2.12 -25.52
CA GLY A 4 22.98 -1.80 -26.14
C GLY A 4 21.83 -1.85 -25.14
N LEU A 5 21.75 -2.90 -24.30
CA LEU A 5 20.73 -2.98 -23.24
C LEU A 5 20.86 -1.84 -22.22
N ILE A 6 22.08 -1.51 -21.81
CA ILE A 6 22.33 -0.42 -20.84
C ILE A 6 21.99 0.94 -21.45
N ALA A 7 22.40 1.18 -22.70
CA ALA A 7 22.01 2.38 -23.43
C ALA A 7 20.48 2.46 -23.59
N SER A 8 19.79 1.36 -23.93
CA SER A 8 18.33 1.32 -24.02
C SER A 8 17.64 1.54 -22.66
N PHE A 9 18.20 1.06 -21.56
CA PHE A 9 17.67 1.32 -20.22
C PHE A 9 17.82 2.80 -19.84
N TRP A 10 18.95 3.40 -20.18
CA TRP A 10 19.22 4.82 -19.93
C TRP A 10 18.33 5.73 -20.79
N VAL A 11 18.30 5.49 -22.10
CA VAL A 11 17.44 6.21 -23.05
C VAL A 11 15.97 6.01 -22.71
N GLY A 12 15.58 4.79 -22.34
CA GLY A 12 14.22 4.47 -21.90
C GLY A 12 13.81 5.26 -20.66
N ASN A 13 14.67 5.37 -19.64
CA ASN A 13 14.38 6.17 -18.44
C ASN A 13 14.34 7.68 -18.72
N VAL A 14 15.24 8.19 -19.55
CA VAL A 14 15.22 9.60 -19.97
C VAL A 14 13.93 9.92 -20.73
N LEU A 15 13.53 9.04 -21.65
CA LEU A 15 12.27 9.15 -22.37
C LEU A 15 11.06 9.02 -21.42
N LEU A 16 11.11 8.09 -20.46
CA LEU A 16 10.07 7.93 -19.44
C LEU A 16 9.91 9.20 -18.61
N LEU A 17 11.02 9.83 -18.20
CA LEU A 17 11.03 11.09 -17.46
C LEU A 17 10.41 12.20 -18.30
N LEU A 18 10.81 12.31 -19.57
CA LEU A 18 10.33 13.34 -20.48
C LEU A 18 8.86 13.17 -20.83
N LEU A 19 8.34 11.94 -20.90
CA LEU A 19 6.89 11.68 -21.00
C LEU A 19 6.16 11.92 -19.67
N ASN A 20 6.73 11.51 -18.53
CA ASN A 20 6.07 11.64 -17.24
C ASN A 20 5.94 13.10 -16.80
N LEU A 21 6.89 13.97 -17.11
CA LEU A 21 6.88 15.38 -16.70
C LEU A 21 5.67 16.19 -17.24
N PRO A 22 5.26 16.08 -18.52
CA PRO A 22 4.01 16.67 -18.99
C PRO A 22 2.78 15.86 -18.57
N LEU A 23 2.86 14.52 -18.53
CA LEU A 23 1.74 13.67 -18.15
C LEU A 23 1.31 13.92 -16.70
N ILE A 24 2.25 14.11 -15.77
CA ILE A 24 1.93 14.35 -14.36
C ILE A 24 1.11 15.63 -14.19
N GLY A 25 1.32 16.65 -15.03
CA GLY A 25 0.48 17.84 -15.05
C GLY A 25 -0.98 17.51 -15.40
N MET A 26 -1.21 16.62 -16.37
CA MET A 26 -2.54 16.15 -16.74
C MET A 26 -3.16 15.26 -15.64
N TRP A 27 -2.39 14.35 -15.04
CA TRP A 27 -2.83 13.49 -13.93
C TRP A 27 -3.17 14.30 -12.67
N VAL A 28 -2.39 15.32 -12.33
CA VAL A 28 -2.66 16.23 -11.22
C VAL A 28 -3.93 17.05 -11.49
N ARG A 29 -4.17 17.44 -12.74
CA ARG A 29 -5.41 18.13 -13.14
C ARG A 29 -6.65 17.25 -12.95
N LEU A 30 -6.51 15.94 -13.16
CA LEU A 30 -7.54 14.96 -12.85
C LEU A 30 -7.77 14.85 -11.33
N LEU A 31 -6.70 14.85 -10.53
CA LEU A 31 -6.75 14.80 -9.07
C LEU A 31 -7.25 16.11 -8.42
N THR A 32 -7.17 17.25 -9.13
CA THR A 32 -7.73 18.53 -8.65
C THR A 32 -9.24 18.65 -8.88
N VAL A 33 -9.86 17.73 -9.63
CA VAL A 33 -11.32 17.61 -9.68
C VAL A 33 -11.83 17.30 -8.27
N PRO A 34 -12.90 17.96 -7.81
CA PRO A 34 -13.40 17.76 -6.45
C PRO A 34 -13.60 16.26 -6.15
N PHE A 35 -13.00 15.77 -5.07
CA PHE A 35 -13.07 14.36 -4.63
C PHE A 35 -14.51 13.80 -4.56
N ARG A 36 -15.50 14.70 -4.36
CA ARG A 36 -16.93 14.40 -4.39
C ARG A 36 -17.43 13.84 -5.73
N TYR A 37 -16.82 14.21 -6.85
CA TYR A 37 -17.16 13.70 -8.19
C TYR A 37 -16.23 12.60 -8.67
N LEU A 38 -14.95 12.69 -8.31
CA LEU A 38 -13.93 11.72 -8.71
C LEU A 38 -14.23 10.32 -8.14
N PHE A 39 -14.66 10.25 -6.89
CA PHE A 39 -15.00 8.99 -6.22
C PHE A 39 -16.16 8.23 -6.89
N PRO A 40 -17.36 8.80 -7.11
CA PRO A 40 -18.44 8.09 -7.79
C PRO A 40 -18.15 7.79 -9.26
N ALA A 41 -17.41 8.66 -9.98
CA ALA A 41 -17.00 8.39 -11.35
C ALA A 41 -16.03 7.19 -11.43
N ALA A 42 -15.05 7.13 -10.53
CA ALA A 42 -14.14 5.99 -10.42
C ALA A 42 -14.88 4.70 -10.06
N LEU A 43 -15.79 4.77 -9.08
CA LEU A 43 -16.60 3.61 -8.67
C LEU A 43 -17.46 3.10 -9.84
N PHE A 44 -18.10 4.01 -10.58
CA PHE A 44 -18.87 3.67 -11.77
C PHE A 44 -18.01 2.97 -12.82
N PHE A 45 -16.82 3.51 -13.11
CA PHE A 45 -15.89 2.92 -14.09
C PHE A 45 -15.41 1.52 -13.66
N VAL A 46 -15.16 1.31 -12.36
CA VAL A 46 -14.81 -0.01 -11.80
C VAL A 46 -15.98 -1.00 -11.92
N CYS A 47 -17.21 -0.58 -11.60
CA CYS A 47 -18.40 -1.41 -11.78
C CYS A 47 -18.59 -1.82 -13.25
N VAL A 48 -18.39 -0.90 -14.19
CA VAL A 48 -18.47 -1.18 -15.63
C VAL A 48 -17.36 -2.14 -16.07
N GLY A 49 -16.14 -1.96 -15.57
CA GLY A 49 -15.01 -2.85 -15.88
C GLY A 49 -15.22 -4.29 -15.40
N VAL A 50 -15.70 -4.47 -14.17
CA VAL A 50 -15.99 -5.81 -13.63
C VAL A 50 -17.18 -6.44 -14.34
N TYR A 51 -18.22 -5.66 -14.65
CA TYR A 51 -19.34 -6.14 -15.46
C TYR A 51 -18.89 -6.67 -16.83
N SER A 52 -17.92 -5.99 -17.48
CA SER A 52 -17.35 -6.40 -18.76
C SER A 52 -16.58 -7.73 -18.69
N THR A 53 -16.00 -8.05 -17.52
CA THR A 53 -15.08 -9.19 -17.40
C THR A 53 -15.82 -10.53 -17.26
N ASN A 54 -16.97 -10.55 -16.58
CA ASN A 54 -17.65 -11.80 -16.24
C ASN A 54 -19.15 -11.84 -16.58
N ASN A 55 -19.75 -10.73 -17.05
CA ASN A 55 -21.17 -10.62 -17.42
C ASN A 55 -22.14 -11.23 -16.38
N ASN A 56 -21.72 -11.22 -15.11
CA ASN A 56 -22.44 -11.81 -13.99
C ASN A 56 -22.78 -10.71 -13.00
N LEU A 57 -24.07 -10.58 -12.68
CA LEU A 57 -24.56 -9.56 -11.73
C LEU A 57 -23.99 -9.79 -10.31
N PHE A 58 -23.56 -11.02 -9.99
CA PHE A 58 -22.95 -11.33 -8.70
C PHE A 58 -21.62 -10.60 -8.47
N ASP A 59 -20.78 -10.48 -9.50
CA ASP A 59 -19.49 -9.78 -9.40
C ASP A 59 -19.70 -8.28 -9.22
N VAL A 60 -20.73 -7.71 -9.87
CA VAL A 60 -21.14 -6.31 -9.68
C VAL A 60 -21.66 -6.06 -8.26
N ALA A 61 -22.45 -6.99 -7.72
CA ALA A 61 -22.92 -6.92 -6.35
C ALA A 61 -21.75 -6.97 -5.35
N MET A 62 -20.78 -7.86 -5.55
CA MET A 62 -19.55 -7.91 -4.73
C MET A 62 -18.76 -6.61 -4.80
N VAL A 63 -18.51 -6.07 -6.00
CA VAL A 63 -17.82 -4.77 -6.17
C VAL A 63 -18.55 -3.64 -5.46
N THR A 64 -19.88 -3.63 -5.50
CA THR A 64 -20.68 -2.59 -4.83
C THR A 64 -20.57 -2.71 -3.31
N VAL A 65 -20.61 -3.94 -2.76
CA VAL A 65 -20.43 -4.20 -1.32
C VAL A 65 -19.02 -3.85 -0.86
N PHE A 66 -17.98 -4.27 -1.60
CA PHE A 66 -16.59 -3.93 -1.28
C PHE A 66 -16.30 -2.42 -1.46
N GLY A 67 -16.91 -1.78 -2.46
CA GLY A 67 -16.84 -0.32 -2.66
C GLY A 67 -17.51 0.45 -1.52
N ALA A 68 -18.66 -0.01 -1.03
CA ALA A 68 -19.34 0.55 0.14
C ALA A 68 -18.54 0.34 1.43
N ALA A 69 -17.94 -0.84 1.62
CA ALA A 69 -17.03 -1.11 2.73
C ALA A 69 -15.77 -0.21 2.67
N GLY A 70 -15.22 0.00 1.48
CA GLY A 70 -14.13 0.96 1.24
C GLY A 70 -14.52 2.40 1.58
N TYR A 71 -15.73 2.83 1.23
CA TYR A 71 -16.27 4.14 1.63
C TYR A 71 -16.40 4.29 3.15
N ALA A 72 -16.85 3.23 3.84
CA ALA A 72 -16.90 3.20 5.29
C ALA A 72 -15.49 3.33 5.91
N LEU A 73 -14.49 2.63 5.38
CA LEU A 73 -13.10 2.73 5.84
C LEU A 73 -12.51 4.13 5.65
N ILE A 74 -12.82 4.80 4.54
CA ILE A 74 -12.44 6.20 4.29
C ILE A 74 -13.12 7.14 5.30
N ARG A 75 -14.40 6.90 5.63
CA ARG A 75 -15.12 7.64 6.68
C ARG A 75 -14.49 7.47 8.07
N LEU A 76 -13.85 6.33 8.34
CA LEU A 76 -13.10 6.06 9.58
C LEU A 76 -11.70 6.72 9.63
N ARG A 77 -11.34 7.57 8.66
CA ARG A 77 -10.02 8.26 8.57
C ARG A 77 -8.82 7.33 8.42
N PHE A 78 -9.01 6.09 7.98
CA PHE A 78 -7.89 5.27 7.56
C PHE A 78 -7.35 5.83 6.25
N GLU A 79 -6.04 6.08 6.19
CA GLU A 79 -5.40 6.40 4.92
C GLU A 79 -5.54 5.19 3.98
N PRO A 80 -6.15 5.37 2.80
CA PRO A 80 -6.33 4.27 1.85
C PRO A 80 -4.99 3.76 1.31
N ALA A 81 -3.95 4.59 1.30
CA ALA A 81 -2.63 4.22 0.78
C ALA A 81 -1.94 3.09 1.57
N PRO A 82 -1.75 3.17 2.90
CA PRO A 82 -1.23 2.06 3.71
C PRO A 82 -2.09 0.79 3.64
N LEU A 83 -3.42 0.94 3.58
CA LEU A 83 -4.34 -0.21 3.57
C LEU A 83 -4.25 -0.98 2.25
N LEU A 84 -4.17 -0.27 1.13
CA LEU A 84 -3.90 -0.86 -0.19
C LEU A 84 -2.51 -1.50 -0.26
N LEU A 85 -1.50 -0.82 0.28
CA LEU A 85 -0.14 -1.34 0.33
C LEU A 85 -0.08 -2.65 1.14
N GLY A 86 -0.72 -2.69 2.31
CA GLY A 86 -0.82 -3.89 3.13
C GLY A 86 -1.62 -5.01 2.45
N PHE A 87 -2.71 -4.68 1.76
CA PHE A 87 -3.51 -5.66 1.03
C PHE A 87 -2.76 -6.30 -0.14
N VAL A 88 -1.98 -5.52 -0.88
CA VAL A 88 -1.17 -6.04 -2.01
C VAL A 88 0.08 -6.77 -1.51
N LEU A 89 0.74 -6.25 -0.48
CA LEU A 89 1.94 -6.88 0.09
C LEU A 89 1.62 -8.14 0.88
N GLY A 90 0.45 -8.23 1.52
CA GLY A 90 0.02 -9.39 2.31
C GLY A 90 0.20 -10.73 1.59
N PRO A 91 -0.42 -10.96 0.42
CA PRO A 91 -0.26 -12.23 -0.31
C PRO A 91 1.18 -12.46 -0.77
N MET A 92 1.93 -11.40 -1.12
CA MET A 92 3.34 -11.56 -1.49
C MET A 92 4.17 -12.00 -0.29
N VAL A 93 3.92 -11.44 0.90
CA VAL A 93 4.62 -11.82 2.14
C VAL A 93 4.25 -13.25 2.52
N GLU A 94 2.97 -13.61 2.45
CA GLU A 94 2.50 -14.97 2.72
C GLU A 94 3.11 -15.99 1.75
N GLU A 95 3.13 -15.68 0.45
CA GLU A 95 3.70 -16.59 -0.55
C GLU A 95 5.21 -16.73 -0.39
N ASN A 96 5.93 -15.65 -0.06
CA ASN A 96 7.36 -15.72 0.24
C ASN A 96 7.66 -16.47 1.55
N PHE A 97 6.81 -16.31 2.56
CA PHE A 97 6.90 -17.06 3.81
C PHE A 97 6.65 -18.55 3.58
N HIS A 98 5.62 -18.87 2.79
CA HIS A 98 5.26 -20.24 2.46
C HIS A 98 6.32 -20.90 1.58
N ARG A 99 6.86 -20.17 0.59
CA ARG A 99 8.03 -20.61 -0.21
C ARG A 99 9.26 -20.83 0.66
N ALA A 100 9.53 -19.94 1.62
CA ALA A 100 10.64 -20.11 2.56
C ALA A 100 10.47 -21.37 3.44
N LEU A 101 9.25 -21.64 3.93
CA LEU A 101 8.94 -22.84 4.71
C LEU A 101 9.03 -24.14 3.89
N LEU A 102 8.56 -24.11 2.64
CA LEU A 102 8.67 -25.24 1.71
C LEU A 102 10.13 -25.53 1.34
N LEU A 103 10.94 -24.49 1.10
CA LEU A 103 12.38 -24.63 0.87
C LEU A 103 13.11 -25.14 2.12
N SER A 104 12.62 -24.79 3.31
CA SER A 104 13.16 -25.16 4.63
C SER A 104 12.70 -26.53 5.15
N ARG A 105 11.88 -27.28 4.38
CA ARG A 105 11.33 -28.59 4.77
C ARG A 105 10.70 -28.62 6.18
N GLY A 106 10.05 -27.54 6.59
CA GLY A 106 9.31 -27.47 7.86
C GLY A 106 10.14 -27.32 9.14
N ASP A 107 11.46 -27.15 9.06
CA ASP A 107 12.31 -26.95 10.23
C ASP A 107 12.47 -25.46 10.58
N LEU A 108 11.84 -25.01 11.67
CA LEU A 108 11.93 -23.62 12.19
C LEU A 108 13.36 -23.23 12.62
N SER A 109 14.32 -24.16 12.58
CA SER A 109 15.73 -23.97 12.95
C SER A 109 16.50 -23.03 11.98
N ILE A 110 15.98 -22.74 10.79
CA ILE A 110 16.63 -21.80 9.85
C ILE A 110 16.60 -20.34 10.34
N PHE A 111 15.62 -19.95 11.15
CA PHE A 111 15.57 -18.59 11.72
C PHE A 111 16.73 -18.30 12.67
N VAL A 112 17.32 -19.33 13.28
CA VAL A 112 18.50 -19.23 14.15
C VAL A 112 19.79 -19.54 13.36
N SER A 113 19.75 -20.47 12.42
CA SER A 113 20.95 -20.95 11.72
C SER A 113 21.44 -20.03 10.59
N ARG A 114 20.60 -19.13 10.06
CA ARG A 114 21.02 -18.12 9.06
C ARG A 114 21.19 -16.74 9.71
N PRO A 115 22.45 -16.24 9.88
CA PRO A 115 22.72 -14.96 10.56
C PRO A 115 22.08 -13.74 9.87
N ILE A 116 21.77 -13.85 8.58
CA ILE A 116 21.12 -12.80 7.78
C ILE A 116 19.61 -12.69 8.13
N SER A 117 18.94 -13.80 8.41
CA SER A 117 17.51 -13.82 8.74
C SER A 117 17.26 -13.29 10.16
N LEU A 118 18.12 -13.67 11.11
CA LEU A 118 18.09 -13.15 12.48
C LEU A 118 18.32 -11.63 12.50
N GLY A 119 19.23 -11.12 11.67
CA GLY A 119 19.45 -9.68 11.51
C GLY A 119 18.20 -8.92 11.04
N PHE A 120 17.49 -9.45 10.05
CA PHE A 120 16.25 -8.83 9.55
C PHE A 120 15.11 -8.87 10.58
N ILE A 121 14.95 -9.97 11.31
CA ILE A 121 13.89 -10.11 12.32
C ILE A 121 14.16 -9.21 13.52
N ALA A 122 15.42 -9.16 13.98
CA ALA A 122 15.83 -8.23 15.02
C ALA A 122 15.64 -6.77 14.59
N ALA A 123 15.98 -6.43 13.33
CA ALA A 123 15.76 -5.09 12.78
C ALA A 123 14.26 -4.74 12.67
N CYS A 124 13.42 -5.66 12.22
CA CYS A 124 11.97 -5.48 12.18
C CYS A 124 11.39 -5.30 13.59
N ALA A 125 11.77 -6.15 14.55
CA ALA A 125 11.33 -6.03 15.94
C ALA A 125 11.77 -4.70 16.56
N TRP A 126 13.01 -4.26 16.28
CA TRP A 126 13.55 -2.98 16.72
C TRP A 126 12.77 -1.80 16.11
N LEU A 127 12.50 -1.82 14.81
CA LEU A 127 11.73 -0.78 14.13
C LEU A 127 10.29 -0.69 14.67
N ILE A 128 9.64 -1.82 14.91
CA ILE A 128 8.29 -1.87 15.51
C ILE A 128 8.33 -1.32 16.94
N ALA A 129 9.35 -1.66 17.73
CA ALA A 129 9.51 -1.12 19.08
C ALA A 129 9.73 0.41 19.09
N LEU A 130 10.57 0.93 18.17
CA LEU A 130 10.77 2.38 18.00
C LEU A 130 9.48 3.09 17.56
N LEU A 131 8.71 2.50 16.63
CA LEU A 131 7.42 3.03 16.20
C LEU A 131 6.39 3.02 17.34
N ALA A 132 6.34 1.95 18.14
CA ALA A 132 5.44 1.83 19.28
C ALA A 132 5.78 2.84 20.38
N VAL A 133 7.07 3.03 20.70
CA VAL A 133 7.53 4.00 21.70
C VAL A 133 7.30 5.43 21.21
N SER A 134 7.56 5.72 19.93
CA SER A 134 7.29 7.05 19.36
C SER A 134 5.80 7.35 19.25
N ALA A 135 4.97 6.37 18.86
CA ALA A 135 3.51 6.50 18.86
C ALA A 135 2.94 6.68 20.28
N ALA A 136 3.46 5.97 21.27
CA ALA A 136 3.11 6.15 22.68
C ALA A 136 3.55 7.53 23.22
N ARG A 137 4.74 8.01 22.84
CA ARG A 137 5.23 9.36 23.18
C ARG A 137 4.40 10.47 22.53
N GLN A 138 3.98 10.29 21.27
CA GLN A 138 3.12 11.27 20.57
C GLN A 138 1.71 11.33 21.16
N ARG A 139 1.17 10.20 21.65
CA ARG A 139 -0.08 10.19 22.42
C ARG A 139 0.06 10.93 23.76
N LYS A 140 1.20 10.80 24.44
CA LYS A 140 1.48 11.49 25.70
C LYS A 140 1.69 13.00 25.53
N ALA A 141 2.33 13.44 24.43
CA ALA A 141 2.56 14.86 24.14
C ALA A 141 1.27 15.62 23.77
N ARG A 142 0.28 14.98 23.15
CA ARG A 142 -1.04 15.58 22.87
C ARG A 142 -2.00 15.60 24.07
N GLY A 143 -1.73 14.80 25.10
CA GLY A 143 -2.54 14.78 26.34
C GLY A 143 -2.14 15.82 27.39
N GLY A 144 -1.08 16.61 27.16
CA GLY A 144 -0.57 17.61 28.10
C GLY A 144 -1.05 19.05 27.88
N LEU A 145 -1.88 19.31 26.86
CA LEU A 145 -2.35 20.66 26.53
C LEU A 145 -3.82 20.91 26.90
N SER A 146 -4.38 20.11 27.80
CA SER A 146 -5.77 20.26 28.27
C SER A 146 -5.88 20.45 29.79
N SER A 147 -4.77 20.69 30.50
CA SER A 147 -4.76 20.95 31.95
C SER A 147 -4.33 22.38 32.29
N GLU A 148 -4.65 23.35 31.43
CA GLU A 148 -4.76 24.76 31.82
C GLU A 148 -5.84 25.37 30.92
N PRO A 149 -7.00 25.75 31.48
CA PRO A 149 -7.09 27.06 32.12
C PRO A 149 -8.03 27.16 33.35
N ALA A 150 -7.78 28.22 34.13
CA ALA A 150 -8.72 28.94 35.00
C ALA A 150 -9.09 28.35 36.38
N ALA A 151 -8.28 28.67 37.38
CA ALA A 151 -8.75 29.27 38.64
C ALA A 151 -7.59 29.98 39.35
#